data_AF-A0A2A5IHT4-F1
#
_entry.id   AF-A0A2A5IHT4-F1
#
_cell.length_a   1.000
_cell.length_b   1.000
_cell.length_c   1.000
_cell.angle_alpha   90.00
_cell.angle_beta   90.00
_cell.angle_gamma   90.00
#
_symmetry.space_group_name_H-M   'P 1'
#
loop_
_entity.id
_entity.type
_entity.pdbx_description
1 polymer ?
#
loop_
_entity_poly.entity_id
_entity_poly.type
_entity_poly.pdbx_seq_one_letter_code
_entity_poly.pdbx_strand_id
1 'polypeptide(L)'
;KVVGQIPYAKAFFRHLTGRSDITATSLQRIIPLYNQRAYRYLSKARILDALDTAIATRGAFFPHPLPLDLQGRLFPYQAHRKEQRTLHHIDIHLDRDRKVEMKRRRVQHAAYDTEVERAWQALSAITRKELGAWYSEWSEHEVNGRSFSDDTFRSLLRRWHKSHSDGQWSWDDLYHS
;
A
#
# COMPACT_ATOMS: atom_id res chain seq x y z
N LYS A 1 1.20 28.98 -40.32
CA LYS A 1 0.35 28.60 -39.18
C LYS A 1 -0.80 29.58 -39.11
N VAL A 2 -2.04 29.11 -39.30
CA VAL A 2 -3.25 29.95 -39.22
C VAL A 2 -3.33 30.51 -37.80
N VAL A 3 -3.34 31.84 -37.68
CA VAL A 3 -3.77 32.49 -36.45
C VAL A 3 -5.25 32.11 -36.26
N GLY A 4 -5.64 31.54 -35.12
CA GLY A 4 -6.95 31.92 -34.59
C GLY A 4 -8.07 30.89 -34.48
N GLN A 5 -7.79 29.59 -34.35
CA GLN A 5 -8.76 28.73 -33.66
C GLN A 5 -8.23 28.35 -32.29
N ILE A 6 -8.63 29.16 -31.31
CA ILE A 6 -8.48 28.92 -29.87
C ILE A 6 -9.85 28.52 -29.29
N PRO A 7 -10.43 27.38 -29.72
CA PRO A 7 -11.82 27.03 -29.42
C PRO A 7 -12.03 26.78 -27.93
N TYR A 8 -11.05 26.21 -27.24
CA TYR A 8 -11.13 25.90 -25.81
C TYR A 8 -11.03 27.18 -24.98
N ALA A 9 -10.10 28.07 -25.32
CA ALA A 9 -10.01 29.37 -24.68
C ALA A 9 -11.28 30.20 -24.92
N LYS A 10 -11.80 30.25 -26.15
CA LYS A 10 -13.06 30.96 -26.46
C LYS A 10 -14.24 30.38 -25.69
N ALA A 11 -14.37 29.05 -25.62
CA ALA A 11 -15.43 28.40 -24.86
C ALA A 11 -15.32 28.70 -23.36
N PHE A 12 -14.10 28.69 -22.82
CA PHE A 12 -13.81 29.03 -21.44
C PHE A 12 -14.16 30.49 -21.11
N PHE A 13 -13.75 31.44 -21.94
CA PHE A 13 -14.11 32.85 -21.74
C PHE A 13 -15.60 33.11 -21.94
N ARG A 14 -16.26 32.40 -22.86
CA ARG A 14 -17.71 32.46 -23.00
C ARG A 14 -18.41 31.99 -21.73
N HIS A 15 -17.90 30.95 -21.09
CA HIS A 15 -18.42 30.49 -19.80
C HIS A 15 -18.15 31.50 -18.67
N LEU A 16 -16.94 32.07 -18.60
CA LEU A 16 -16.55 32.99 -17.53
C LEU A 16 -17.16 34.39 -17.62
N THR A 17 -17.38 34.89 -18.84
CA THR A 17 -17.76 36.30 -19.07
C THR A 17 -19.08 36.45 -19.84
N GLY A 18 -19.67 35.35 -20.30
CA GLY A 18 -20.83 35.35 -21.19
C GLY A 18 -20.51 35.74 -22.63
N ARG A 19 -19.25 36.08 -22.96
CA ARG A 19 -18.82 36.57 -24.28
C ARG A 19 -17.63 35.77 -24.81
N SER A 20 -17.59 35.56 -26.11
CA SER A 20 -16.44 34.94 -26.79
C SER A 20 -15.28 35.90 -27.04
N ASP A 21 -15.52 37.21 -26.87
CA ASP A 21 -14.52 38.26 -27.10
C ASP A 21 -13.56 38.38 -25.92
N ILE A 22 -12.32 37.96 -26.16
CA ILE A 22 -11.30 37.94 -25.13
C ILE A 22 -10.63 39.31 -25.06
N THR A 23 -11.03 40.12 -24.09
CA THR A 23 -10.45 41.45 -23.84
C THR A 23 -9.27 41.38 -22.86
N ALA A 24 -8.46 42.45 -22.79
CA ALA A 24 -7.40 42.57 -21.79
C ALA A 24 -7.95 42.46 -20.37
N THR A 25 -9.12 43.06 -20.10
CA THR A 25 -9.82 42.99 -18.82
C THR A 25 -10.26 41.56 -18.48
N SER A 26 -10.71 40.79 -19.48
CA SER A 26 -11.04 39.36 -19.29
C SER A 26 -9.80 38.56 -18.90
N LEU A 27 -8.64 38.85 -19.50
CA LEU A 27 -7.36 38.22 -19.13
C LEU A 27 -6.92 38.59 -17.71
N GLN A 28 -7.11 39.85 -17.29
CA GLN A 28 -6.78 40.31 -15.93
C GLN A 28 -7.57 39.59 -14.84
N ARG A 29 -8.81 39.16 -15.12
CA ARG A 29 -9.61 38.40 -14.15
C ARG A 29 -8.98 37.04 -13.81
N ILE A 30 -8.34 36.41 -14.79
CA ILE A 30 -7.70 35.09 -14.63
C ILE A 30 -6.25 35.25 -14.19
N ILE A 31 -5.58 36.27 -14.73
CA ILE A 31 -4.18 36.59 -14.48
C ILE A 31 -4.12 38.00 -13.88
N PRO A 32 -4.27 38.17 -12.56
CA PRO A 32 -4.30 39.50 -11.94
C PRO A 32 -3.05 40.34 -12.23
N LEU A 33 -1.91 39.69 -12.43
CA LEU A 33 -0.63 40.32 -12.79
C LEU A 33 -0.52 40.68 -14.28
N TYR A 34 -1.54 40.40 -15.09
CA TYR A 34 -1.55 40.76 -16.51
C TYR A 34 -1.60 42.29 -16.64
N ASN A 35 -0.45 42.87 -16.95
CA ASN A 35 -0.34 44.27 -17.32
C ASN A 35 -0.01 44.36 -18.81
N GLN A 36 -0.92 44.95 -19.58
CA GLN A 36 -0.79 45.12 -21.02
C GLN A 36 0.47 45.92 -21.41
N ARG A 37 1.01 46.75 -20.50
CA ARG A 37 2.29 47.47 -20.65
C ARG A 37 3.51 46.63 -20.28
N ALA A 38 3.40 45.73 -19.28
CA ALA A 38 4.50 44.85 -18.88
C ALA A 38 4.66 43.65 -19.83
N TYR A 39 3.57 43.17 -20.43
CA TYR A 39 3.56 42.08 -21.41
C TYR A 39 3.73 42.57 -22.86
N ARG A 40 4.27 43.78 -23.09
CA ARG A 40 4.41 44.37 -24.43
C ARG A 40 5.24 43.50 -25.39
N TYR A 41 6.17 42.72 -24.86
CA TYR A 41 7.00 41.76 -25.60
C TYR A 41 6.33 40.38 -25.81
N LEU A 42 5.22 40.12 -25.12
CA LEU A 42 4.47 38.87 -25.17
C LEU A 42 3.15 39.10 -25.88
N SER A 43 3.07 38.68 -27.15
CA SER A 43 1.86 38.85 -27.94
C SER A 43 0.65 38.20 -27.25
N LYS A 44 -0.47 38.93 -27.17
CA LYS A 44 -1.77 38.40 -26.70
C LYS A 44 -2.10 37.04 -27.33
N ALA A 45 -1.80 36.88 -28.62
CA ALA A 45 -2.00 35.62 -29.34
C ALA A 45 -1.26 34.43 -28.70
N ARG A 46 0.01 34.60 -28.28
CA ARG A 46 0.79 33.54 -27.62
C ARG A 46 0.22 33.15 -26.25
N ILE A 47 -0.30 34.12 -25.50
CA ILE A 47 -0.96 33.84 -24.20
C ILE A 47 -2.23 33.02 -24.43
N LEU A 48 -3.02 33.38 -25.44
CA LEU A 48 -4.25 32.66 -25.77
C LEU A 48 -3.99 31.25 -26.29
N ASP A 49 -2.97 31.07 -27.13
CA ASP A 49 -2.54 29.76 -27.63
C ASP A 49 -2.03 28.85 -26.50
N ALA A 50 -1.25 29.43 -25.58
CA ALA A 50 -0.80 28.73 -24.38
C ALA A 50 -1.98 28.33 -23.48
N LEU A 51 -2.97 29.21 -23.31
CA LEU A 51 -4.16 28.92 -22.51
C LEU A 51 -5.04 27.87 -23.17
N ASP A 52 -5.21 27.93 -24.49
CA ASP A 52 -5.96 26.94 -25.27
C ASP A 52 -5.33 25.54 -25.11
N THR A 53 -4.01 25.46 -25.22
CA THR A 53 -3.25 24.22 -24.99
C THR A 53 -3.40 23.72 -23.54
N ALA A 54 -3.33 24.62 -22.56
CA ALA A 54 -3.52 24.28 -21.15
C ALA A 54 -4.92 23.72 -20.89
N ILE A 55 -5.96 24.33 -21.45
CA ILE A 55 -7.35 23.86 -21.30
C ILE A 55 -7.55 22.53 -22.04
N ALA A 56 -7.03 22.39 -23.26
CA ALA A 56 -7.10 21.15 -24.04
C ALA A 56 -6.48 19.96 -23.28
N THR A 57 -5.37 20.19 -22.58
CA THR A 57 -4.70 19.17 -21.76
C THR A 57 -5.24 19.08 -20.32
N ARG A 58 -6.30 19.84 -19.99
CA ARG A 58 -6.88 19.95 -18.65
C ARG A 58 -5.84 20.33 -17.58
N GLY A 59 -4.83 21.10 -17.96
CA GLY A 59 -3.73 21.54 -17.10
C GLY A 59 -2.58 20.54 -16.97
N ALA A 60 -2.53 19.46 -17.74
CA ALA A 60 -1.38 18.55 -17.74
C ALA A 60 -0.13 19.17 -18.39
N PHE A 61 -0.31 20.05 -19.38
CA PHE A 61 0.76 20.81 -20.00
C PHE A 61 0.47 22.31 -19.87
N PHE A 62 1.40 23.05 -19.27
CA PHE A 62 1.22 24.48 -18.98
C PHE A 62 2.38 25.29 -19.58
N PRO A 63 2.27 25.69 -20.86
CA PRO A 63 3.38 26.32 -21.57
C PRO A 63 3.64 27.76 -21.12
N HIS A 64 4.92 28.15 -21.13
CA HIS A 64 5.32 29.55 -21.05
C HIS A 64 4.62 30.33 -22.19
N PRO A 65 3.93 31.45 -21.92
CA PRO A 65 4.22 32.47 -20.90
C PRO A 65 3.31 32.48 -19.68
N LEU A 66 2.50 31.45 -19.46
CA LEU A 66 1.54 31.47 -18.36
C LEU A 66 2.26 31.31 -17.00
N PRO A 67 1.86 32.06 -15.95
CA PRO A 67 2.45 31.93 -14.61
C PRO A 67 2.17 30.56 -14.00
N LEU A 68 3.15 29.91 -13.37
CA LEU A 68 2.96 28.58 -12.77
C LEU A 68 1.83 28.55 -11.72
N ASP A 69 1.70 29.62 -10.93
CA ASP A 69 0.64 29.78 -9.92
C ASP A 69 -0.76 29.73 -10.53
N LEU A 70 -0.89 30.05 -11.81
CA LEU A 70 -2.17 29.99 -12.53
C LEU A 70 -2.63 28.55 -12.76
N GLN A 71 -1.71 27.61 -12.93
CA GLN A 71 -2.03 26.20 -13.14
C GLN A 71 -2.79 25.62 -11.95
N GLY A 72 -2.32 25.89 -10.73
CA GLY A 72 -2.98 25.44 -9.49
C GLY A 72 -4.36 26.06 -9.28
N ARG A 73 -4.55 27.33 -9.68
CA ARG A 73 -5.84 28.03 -9.60
C ARG A 73 -6.86 27.54 -10.62
N LEU A 74 -6.43 27.31 -11.87
CA LEU A 74 -7.32 26.87 -12.95
C LEU A 74 -7.58 25.36 -12.94
N PHE A 75 -6.61 24.56 -12.50
CA PHE A 75 -6.65 23.10 -12.56
C PHE A 75 -6.22 22.47 -11.23
N PRO A 76 -6.95 22.74 -10.12
CA PRO A 76 -6.59 22.22 -8.80
C PRO A 76 -6.52 20.69 -8.76
N TYR A 77 -7.36 20.02 -9.56
CA TYR A 77 -7.42 18.56 -9.65
C TYR A 77 -6.12 17.92 -10.16
N GLN A 78 -5.25 18.64 -10.88
CA GLN A 78 -4.00 18.06 -11.38
C GLN A 78 -2.97 17.80 -10.27
N ALA A 79 -2.90 18.69 -9.27
CA ALA A 79 -2.07 18.48 -8.10
C ALA A 79 -2.55 17.24 -7.32
N HIS A 80 -3.86 17.16 -7.05
CA HIS A 80 -4.48 16.02 -6.38
C HIS A 80 -4.30 14.72 -7.17
N ARG A 81 -4.43 14.73 -8.50
CA ARG A 81 -4.30 13.53 -9.33
C ARG A 81 -2.89 12.95 -9.30
N LYS A 82 -1.85 13.80 -9.30
CA LYS A 82 -0.46 13.35 -9.19
C LYS A 82 -0.20 12.73 -7.83
N GLU A 83 -0.66 13.39 -6.77
CA GLU A 83 -0.57 12.89 -5.39
C GLU A 83 -1.30 11.55 -5.22
N GLN A 84 -2.55 11.44 -5.68
CA GLN A 84 -3.34 10.21 -5.62
C GLN A 84 -2.66 9.05 -6.37
N ARG A 85 -2.06 9.31 -7.54
CA ARG A 85 -1.30 8.28 -8.27
C ARG A 85 -0.08 7.81 -7.48
N THR A 86 0.66 8.72 -6.87
CA THR A 86 1.80 8.38 -6.03
C THR A 86 1.37 7.56 -4.82
N LEU A 87 0.33 8.00 -4.10
CA LEU A 87 -0.21 7.28 -2.94
C LEU A 87 -0.71 5.88 -3.33
N HIS A 88 -1.44 5.76 -4.43
CA HIS A 88 -1.92 4.48 -4.91
C HIS A 88 -0.78 3.54 -5.29
N HIS A 89 0.28 4.06 -5.91
CA HIS A 89 1.46 3.26 -6.22
C HIS A 89 2.16 2.76 -4.95
N ILE A 90 2.29 3.61 -3.93
CA ILE A 90 2.82 3.23 -2.61
C ILE A 90 1.96 2.13 -1.98
N ASP A 91 0.64 2.31 -1.97
CA ASP A 91 -0.32 1.35 -1.41
C ASP A 91 -0.21 -0.04 -2.07
N ILE A 92 -0.10 -0.09 -3.40
CA ILE A 92 0.10 -1.35 -4.14
C ILE A 92 1.39 -2.05 -3.70
N HIS A 93 2.49 -1.32 -3.53
CA HIS A 93 3.77 -1.93 -3.10
C HIS A 93 3.68 -2.44 -1.67
N LEU A 94 3.11 -1.66 -0.76
CA LEU A 94 2.92 -2.07 0.64
C LEU A 94 2.02 -3.31 0.77
N ASP A 95 0.93 -3.38 0.00
CA ASP A 95 0.04 -4.55 -0.01
C ASP A 95 0.76 -5.80 -0.55
N ARG A 96 1.57 -5.65 -1.60
CA ARG A 96 2.39 -6.76 -2.14
C ARG A 96 3.38 -7.27 -1.10
N ASP A 97 4.13 -6.37 -0.46
CA ASP A 97 5.13 -6.75 0.55
C ASP A 97 4.45 -7.44 1.74
N ARG A 98 3.31 -6.92 2.19
CA ARG A 98 2.50 -7.54 3.25
C ARG A 98 2.04 -8.94 2.87
N LYS A 99 1.56 -9.16 1.65
CA LYS A 99 1.13 -10.48 1.16
C LYS A 99 2.29 -11.47 1.10
N VAL A 100 3.46 -11.04 0.66
CA VAL A 100 4.67 -11.87 0.64
C VAL A 100 5.07 -12.27 2.05
N GLU A 101 5.08 -11.32 2.98
CA GLU A 101 5.41 -11.58 4.39
C GLU A 101 4.40 -12.53 5.05
N MET A 102 3.10 -12.31 4.85
CA MET A 102 2.06 -13.24 5.34
C MET A 102 2.24 -14.64 4.78
N LYS A 103 2.58 -14.78 3.48
CA LYS A 103 2.81 -16.08 2.87
C LYS A 103 4.03 -16.77 3.48
N ARG A 104 5.12 -16.04 3.72
CA ARG A 104 6.33 -16.57 4.38
C ARG A 104 6.02 -17.08 5.78
N ARG A 105 5.31 -16.29 6.58
CA ARG A 105 4.87 -16.70 7.92
C ARG A 105 3.98 -17.93 7.89
N ARG A 106 3.00 -17.99 6.98
CA ARG A 106 2.13 -19.17 6.82
C ARG A 106 2.92 -20.43 6.49
N VAL A 107 3.93 -20.35 5.61
CA VAL A 107 4.78 -21.50 5.27
C VAL A 107 5.60 -21.95 6.49
N GLN A 108 6.16 -21.00 7.26
CA GLN A 108 6.90 -21.32 8.48
C GLN A 108 6.00 -21.97 9.55
N HIS A 109 4.82 -21.40 9.80
CA HIS A 109 3.84 -21.96 10.75
C HIS A 109 3.35 -23.33 10.31
N ALA A 110 3.04 -23.55 9.03
CA ALA A 110 2.59 -24.86 8.55
C ALA A 110 3.62 -25.98 8.78
N ALA A 111 4.92 -25.67 8.63
CA ALA A 111 5.98 -26.63 8.92
C ALA A 111 6.08 -26.94 10.42
N TYR A 112 5.89 -25.94 11.28
CA TYR A 112 5.81 -26.11 12.73
C TYR A 112 4.61 -26.97 13.13
N ASP A 113 3.42 -26.63 12.63
CA ASP A 113 2.16 -27.34 12.93
C ASP A 113 2.24 -28.81 12.49
N THR A 114 2.83 -29.08 11.32
CA THR A 114 3.03 -30.46 10.82
C THR A 114 3.90 -31.28 11.78
N GLU A 115 4.93 -30.67 12.36
CA GLU A 115 5.84 -31.37 13.28
C GLU A 115 5.17 -31.60 14.65
N VAL A 116 4.39 -30.62 15.14
CA VAL A 116 3.58 -30.77 16.36
C VAL A 116 2.58 -31.92 16.19
N GLU A 117 1.92 -32.03 15.04
CA GLU A 117 0.99 -33.12 14.75
C GLU A 117 1.70 -34.48 14.65
N ARG A 118 2.91 -34.54 14.07
CA ARG A 118 3.71 -35.78 14.05
C ARG A 118 4.10 -36.24 15.46
N ALA A 119 4.60 -35.31 16.27
CA ALA A 119 4.92 -35.60 17.66
C ALA A 119 3.69 -36.04 18.46
N TRP A 120 2.54 -35.38 18.24
CA TRP A 120 1.27 -35.79 18.86
C TRP A 120 0.85 -37.19 18.43
N GLN A 121 0.93 -37.52 17.14
CA GLN A 121 0.58 -38.85 16.64
C GLN A 121 1.46 -39.93 17.28
N ALA A 122 2.78 -39.72 17.33
CA ALA A 122 3.71 -40.62 18.00
C ALA A 122 3.40 -40.74 19.51
N LEU A 123 3.20 -39.61 20.19
CA LEU A 123 2.88 -39.56 21.62
C LEU A 123 1.56 -40.26 21.94
N SER A 124 0.53 -40.08 21.11
CA SER A 124 -0.78 -40.69 21.34
C SER A 124 -0.77 -42.23 21.23
N ALA A 125 0.22 -42.80 20.56
CA ALA A 125 0.35 -44.24 20.35
C ALA A 125 1.19 -44.97 21.42
N ILE A 126 1.96 -44.24 22.23
CA ILE A 126 2.86 -44.84 23.22
C ILE A 126 2.21 -45.04 24.58
N THR A 127 2.72 -46.04 25.30
CA THR A 127 2.28 -46.40 26.65
C THR A 127 3.08 -45.66 27.72
N ARG A 128 2.59 -45.58 28.96
CA ARG A 128 3.25 -44.86 30.09
C ARG A 128 4.74 -45.23 30.29
N LYS A 129 5.13 -46.48 30.03
CA LYS A 129 6.52 -46.94 30.18
C LYS A 129 7.46 -46.43 29.07
N GLU A 130 6.91 -46.06 27.93
CA GLU A 130 7.65 -45.59 26.75
C GLU A 130 7.74 -44.06 26.70
N LEU A 131 7.02 -43.37 27.60
CA LEU A 131 6.96 -41.92 27.66
C LEU A 131 8.31 -41.26 27.99
N GLY A 132 9.13 -41.88 28.85
CA GLY A 132 10.47 -41.39 29.16
C GLY A 132 11.42 -41.46 27.96
N ALA A 133 11.36 -42.55 27.19
CA ALA A 133 12.15 -42.71 25.98
C ALA A 133 11.73 -41.70 24.90
N TRP A 134 10.42 -41.49 24.72
CA TRP A 134 9.88 -40.47 23.84
C TRP A 134 10.29 -39.06 24.30
N TYR A 135 10.24 -38.77 25.60
CA TYR A 135 10.68 -37.50 26.16
C TYR A 135 12.14 -37.23 25.82
N SER A 136 13.05 -38.19 26.05
CA SER A 136 14.47 -38.05 25.72
C SER A 136 14.69 -37.86 24.22
N GLU A 137 14.06 -38.67 23.37
CA GLU A 137 14.19 -38.59 21.91
C GLU A 137 13.72 -37.25 21.34
N TRP A 138 12.61 -36.72 21.84
CA TRP A 138 12.04 -35.46 21.36
C TRP A 138 12.59 -34.21 22.07
N SER A 139 13.19 -34.36 23.26
CA SER A 139 13.91 -33.28 23.96
C SER A 139 15.34 -33.08 23.44
N GLU A 140 15.99 -34.15 22.94
CA GLU A 140 17.32 -34.09 22.30
C GLU A 140 17.26 -33.75 20.81
N HIS A 141 16.07 -33.76 20.18
CA HIS A 141 15.85 -33.37 18.79
C HIS A 141 15.99 -31.84 18.56
N GLU A 142 17.18 -31.29 18.82
CA GLU A 142 17.63 -29.99 18.29
C GLU A 142 18.18 -30.09 16.86
N VAL A 143 17.89 -31.19 16.15
CA VAL A 143 18.40 -31.37 14.79
C VAL A 143 17.62 -30.48 13.83
N ASN A 144 18.25 -29.38 13.40
CA ASN A 144 17.80 -28.37 12.41
C ASN A 144 17.15 -27.08 12.93
N GLY A 145 17.31 -26.72 14.21
CA GLY A 145 16.79 -25.46 14.75
C GLY A 145 15.26 -25.39 14.80
N ARG A 146 14.60 -26.56 14.84
CA ARG A 146 13.14 -26.70 15.00
C ARG A 146 12.85 -27.52 16.24
N SER A 147 13.18 -26.95 17.39
CA SER A 147 12.71 -27.48 18.67
C SER A 147 11.30 -26.97 18.93
N PHE A 148 10.46 -27.80 19.56
CA PHE A 148 9.20 -27.32 20.12
C PHE A 148 9.50 -26.21 21.13
N SER A 149 8.61 -25.22 21.22
CA SER A 149 8.66 -24.39 22.42
C SER A 149 8.39 -25.27 23.64
N ASP A 150 9.04 -24.99 24.77
CA ASP A 150 8.80 -25.69 26.05
C ASP A 150 7.29 -25.69 26.39
N ASP A 151 6.57 -24.62 26.05
CA ASP A 151 5.12 -24.56 26.21
C ASP A 151 4.33 -25.53 25.31
N THR A 152 4.76 -25.71 24.05
CA THR A 152 4.14 -26.68 23.13
C THR A 152 4.41 -28.11 23.61
N PHE A 153 5.62 -28.37 24.07
CA PHE A 153 6.02 -29.66 24.65
C PHE A 153 5.16 -30.00 25.88
N ARG A 154 5.04 -29.06 26.82
CA ARG A 154 4.16 -29.19 27.99
C ARG A 154 2.69 -29.34 27.61
N SER A 155 2.25 -28.73 26.51
CA SER A 155 0.87 -28.83 26.05
C SER A 155 0.55 -30.20 25.44
N LEU A 156 1.48 -30.78 24.68
CA LEU A 156 1.38 -32.15 24.15
C LEU A 156 1.33 -33.18 25.28
N LEU A 157 2.23 -33.07 26.25
CA LEU A 157 2.25 -33.94 27.43
C LEU A 157 0.94 -33.79 28.23
N ARG A 158 0.48 -32.56 28.49
CA ARG A 158 -0.81 -32.29 29.15
C ARG A 158 -1.99 -32.94 28.44
N ARG A 159 -2.00 -32.90 27.12
CA ARG A 159 -3.03 -33.53 26.29
C ARG A 159 -2.98 -35.05 26.39
N TRP A 160 -1.78 -35.65 26.38
CA TRP A 160 -1.59 -37.10 26.49
C TRP A 160 -1.98 -37.65 27.85
N HIS A 161 -1.57 -36.98 28.94
CA HIS A 161 -1.95 -37.35 30.31
C HIS A 161 -3.46 -37.39 30.46
N LYS A 162 -4.15 -36.35 29.97
CA LYS A 162 -5.62 -36.28 29.99
C LYS A 162 -6.29 -37.43 29.22
N SER A 163 -5.69 -37.92 28.14
CA SER A 163 -6.25 -39.02 27.36
C SER A 163 -5.94 -40.41 27.93
N HIS A 164 -4.93 -40.54 28.79
CA HIS A 164 -4.46 -41.82 29.34
C HIS A 164 -4.63 -41.94 30.87
N SER A 165 -5.09 -40.90 31.56
CA SER A 165 -5.29 -40.91 33.00
C SER A 165 -6.62 -41.57 33.38
N ASP A 166 -6.62 -42.90 33.50
CA ASP A 166 -7.62 -43.63 34.29
C ASP A 166 -7.10 -43.75 35.74
N GLY A 167 -7.16 -42.64 36.47
CA GLY A 167 -6.96 -42.61 37.93
C GLY A 167 -5.52 -42.53 38.46
N GLN A 168 -5.34 -41.65 39.46
CA GLN A 168 -4.21 -41.55 40.40
C GLN A 168 -2.79 -41.54 39.79
N TRP A 169 -2.54 -40.69 38.81
CA TRP A 169 -1.18 -40.42 38.31
C TRP A 169 -0.95 -38.90 38.20
N SER A 170 0.07 -38.37 38.89
CA SER A 170 0.39 -36.94 38.96
C SER A 170 1.52 -36.57 37.98
N TRP A 171 1.57 -35.29 37.58
CA TRP A 171 2.65 -34.73 36.76
C TRP A 171 4.04 -34.88 37.41
N ASP A 172 4.11 -34.91 38.73
CA ASP A 172 5.35 -35.06 39.50
C ASP A 172 5.99 -36.45 39.31
N ASP A 173 5.20 -37.46 38.96
CA ASP A 173 5.66 -38.85 38.78
C ASP A 173 6.47 -39.05 37.49
N LEU A 174 6.51 -38.05 36.58
CA LEU A 174 7.28 -38.09 35.33
C LEU A 174 8.76 -37.73 35.50
N TYR A 175 9.08 -36.94 36.53
CA TYR A 175 10.42 -36.40 36.75
C TYR A 175 11.22 -37.21 37.79
N HIS A 176 10.61 -38.24 38.38
CA HIS A 176 11.17 -39.01 39.50
C HIS A 176 11.30 -40.52 39.25
N SER A 177 11.24 -40.97 37.99
CA SER A 177 11.48 -42.38 37.61
C SER A 177 12.89 -42.62 37.09
#